data_AF-A0A1E7FH59-F1
#
_entry.id   AF-A0A1E7FH59-F1
#
_cell.length_a   1.000
_cell.length_b   1.000
_cell.length_c   1.000
_cell.angle_alpha   90.00
_cell.angle_beta   90.00
_cell.angle_gamma   90.00
#
_symmetry.space_group_name_H-M   'P 1'
#
loop_
_entity.id
_entity.type
_entity.pdbx_description
1 polymer ?
#
loop_
_entity_poly.entity_id
_entity_poly.type
_entity_poly.pdbx_seq_one_letter_code
_entity_poly.pdbx_strand_id
1 'polypeptide(L)'
;MASRILATFTSLVVLNEESCSESLTDLKQDLFYSYGGLLLSQSLSPAEISSSLYAYAKANYVQDMGVFDHLVKLLASSMHICSPRQLSQTLWSCGKMIKWERQERLLPEEQNIKKEDPPYLEDALSIMKELSSRAEDLSPADVAQTIWAMGRLEIQDDKLMSIFANRVVNICSSMNSVEVSNVLWGIVRVGYNDRELIRSLSDRLTTNDIRISPRVAASVLFSMGKLTWKDEHLFHKLSMIMIDQIQDVNAQSIANTLWAFQAIRIRAPSELLNIWAITRLGLKPASLKQLSEQE
;
A
#
# COMPACT_ATOMS: atom_id res chain seq x y z
N MET A 1 -11.97 23.55 -10.82
CA MET A 1 -13.28 22.84 -10.81
C MET A 1 -13.14 21.35 -11.12
N ALA A 2 -12.45 20.99 -12.20
CA ALA A 2 -12.21 19.59 -12.61
C ALA A 2 -11.60 18.71 -11.50
N SER A 3 -10.51 19.17 -10.85
CA SER A 3 -9.87 18.48 -9.72
C SER A 3 -10.85 18.08 -8.61
N ARG A 4 -11.73 19.01 -8.20
CA ARG A 4 -12.72 18.78 -7.15
C ARG A 4 -13.77 17.76 -7.55
N ILE A 5 -14.22 17.79 -8.82
CA ILE A 5 -15.21 16.83 -9.34
C ILE A 5 -14.62 15.42 -9.32
N LEU A 6 -13.42 15.24 -9.87
CA LEU A 6 -12.74 13.94 -9.91
C LEU A 6 -12.47 13.42 -8.49
N ALA A 7 -11.99 14.27 -7.58
CA ALA A 7 -11.74 13.89 -6.19
C ALA A 7 -13.03 13.48 -5.45
N THR A 8 -14.12 14.22 -5.65
CA THR A 8 -15.42 13.94 -5.02
C THR A 8 -16.01 12.64 -5.54
N PHE A 9 -16.03 12.46 -6.87
CA PHE A 9 -16.49 11.22 -7.50
C PHE A 9 -15.71 10.01 -6.99
N THR A 10 -14.38 10.10 -6.99
CA THR A 10 -13.52 9.00 -6.53
C THR A 10 -13.77 8.67 -5.06
N SER A 11 -14.00 9.68 -4.21
CA SER A 11 -14.35 9.45 -2.80
C SER A 11 -15.68 8.71 -2.65
N LEU A 12 -16.68 9.02 -3.47
CA LEU A 12 -17.98 8.34 -3.45
C LEU A 12 -17.90 6.90 -3.98
N VAL A 13 -17.14 6.67 -5.05
CA VAL A 13 -17.01 5.34 -5.65
C VAL A 13 -16.15 4.40 -4.80
N VAL A 14 -15.06 4.90 -4.21
CA VAL A 14 -14.18 4.11 -3.31
C VAL A 14 -14.90 3.69 -2.03
N LEU A 15 -15.93 4.42 -1.58
CA LEU A 15 -16.73 4.02 -0.42
C LEU A 15 -17.71 2.87 -0.73
N ASN A 16 -18.00 2.59 -2.01
CA ASN A 16 -18.99 1.61 -2.46
C ASN A 16 -18.36 0.40 -3.18
N GLU A 17 -17.11 0.06 -2.86
CA GLU A 17 -16.30 -0.98 -3.53
C GLU A 17 -16.94 -2.39 -3.61
N GLU A 18 -18.07 -2.66 -2.94
CA GLU A 18 -18.70 -3.98 -2.91
C GLU A 18 -19.65 -4.31 -4.07
N SER A 19 -19.98 -3.37 -4.98
CA SER A 19 -20.63 -3.71 -6.27
C SER A 19 -20.59 -2.56 -7.28
N CYS A 20 -19.47 -2.40 -7.99
CA CYS A 20 -19.42 -1.48 -9.11
C CYS A 20 -20.25 -2.06 -10.28
N SER A 21 -21.37 -1.43 -10.64
CA SER A 21 -22.10 -1.77 -11.87
C SER A 21 -21.29 -1.38 -13.10
N GLU A 22 -21.56 -2.03 -14.23
CA GLU A 22 -20.96 -1.70 -15.55
C GLU A 22 -21.15 -0.20 -15.87
N SER A 23 -22.36 0.32 -15.62
CA SER A 23 -22.69 1.74 -15.74
C SER A 23 -21.82 2.69 -14.89
N LEU A 24 -21.40 2.29 -13.69
CA LEU A 24 -20.53 3.13 -12.85
C LEU A 24 -19.08 3.13 -13.37
N THR A 25 -18.67 2.04 -14.02
CA THR A 25 -17.36 1.94 -14.67
C THR A 25 -17.30 2.83 -15.90
N ASP A 26 -18.35 2.84 -16.71
CA ASP A 26 -18.46 3.71 -17.90
C ASP A 26 -18.48 5.18 -17.48
N LEU A 27 -19.30 5.54 -16.48
CA LEU A 27 -19.36 6.90 -15.95
C LEU A 27 -18.00 7.37 -15.42
N LYS A 28 -17.24 6.49 -14.76
CA LYS A 28 -15.87 6.79 -14.32
C LYS A 28 -14.99 7.12 -15.52
N GLN A 29 -15.04 6.32 -16.60
CA GLN A 29 -14.23 6.57 -17.79
C GLN A 29 -14.59 7.92 -18.43
N ASP A 30 -15.88 8.17 -18.65
CA ASP A 30 -16.37 9.41 -19.26
C ASP A 30 -15.99 10.65 -18.45
N LEU A 31 -16.10 10.60 -17.12
CA LEU A 31 -15.73 11.71 -16.24
C LEU A 31 -14.24 12.01 -16.32
N PHE A 32 -13.38 11.00 -16.18
CA PHE A 32 -11.93 11.21 -16.20
C PHE A 32 -11.45 11.68 -17.58
N TYR A 33 -12.00 11.14 -18.66
CA TYR A 33 -11.73 11.59 -20.03
C TYR A 33 -12.14 13.07 -20.22
N SER A 34 -13.41 13.39 -19.89
CA SER A 34 -13.97 14.73 -20.12
C SER A 34 -13.28 15.83 -19.31
N TYR A 35 -12.96 15.54 -18.04
CA TYR A 35 -12.33 16.51 -17.15
C TYR A 35 -10.80 16.47 -17.20
N GLY A 36 -10.19 15.41 -17.72
CA GLY A 36 -8.73 15.26 -17.86
C GLY A 36 -8.12 16.35 -18.73
N GLY A 37 -8.72 16.64 -19.89
CA GLY A 37 -8.24 17.70 -20.79
C GLY A 37 -8.26 19.10 -20.15
N LEU A 38 -9.18 19.36 -19.22
CA LEU A 38 -9.23 20.63 -18.48
C LEU A 38 -8.06 20.78 -17.50
N LEU A 39 -7.47 19.67 -17.03
CA LEU A 39 -6.31 19.70 -16.15
C LEU A 39 -5.02 20.09 -16.89
N LEU A 40 -4.98 19.96 -18.22
CA LEU A 40 -3.84 20.35 -19.05
C LEU A 40 -3.78 21.85 -19.37
N SER A 41 -4.93 22.54 -19.30
CA SER A 41 -5.09 23.92 -19.79
C SER A 41 -5.26 24.96 -18.68
N GLN A 42 -5.50 24.53 -17.44
CA GLN A 42 -5.74 25.42 -16.31
C GLN A 42 -4.45 25.68 -15.52
N SER A 43 -4.34 26.88 -14.96
CA SER A 43 -3.38 27.14 -13.88
C SER A 43 -3.88 26.47 -12.60
N LEU A 44 -3.25 25.35 -12.23
CA LEU A 44 -3.64 24.54 -11.07
C LEU A 44 -2.75 24.86 -9.87
N SER A 45 -3.36 24.98 -8.70
CA SER A 45 -2.61 25.03 -7.45
C SER A 45 -1.96 23.66 -7.12
N PRO A 46 -0.87 23.61 -6.33
CA PRO A 46 -0.29 22.35 -5.87
C PRO A 46 -1.28 21.40 -5.19
N ALA A 47 -2.26 21.96 -4.48
CA ALA A 47 -3.33 21.19 -3.85
C ALA A 47 -4.23 20.52 -4.90
N GLU A 48 -4.63 21.24 -5.95
CA GLU A 48 -5.46 20.69 -7.01
C GLU A 48 -4.70 19.64 -7.84
N ILE A 49 -3.41 19.84 -8.09
CA ILE A 49 -2.58 18.87 -8.81
C ILE A 49 -2.48 17.57 -8.02
N SER A 50 -2.00 17.63 -6.77
CA SER A 50 -1.86 16.44 -5.92
C SER A 50 -3.19 15.73 -5.67
N SER A 51 -4.31 16.44 -5.51
CA SER A 51 -5.65 15.86 -5.40
C SER A 51 -6.12 15.18 -6.68
N SER A 52 -5.78 15.73 -7.85
CA SER A 52 -6.11 15.12 -9.15
C SER A 52 -5.32 13.83 -9.36
N LEU A 53 -4.01 13.85 -9.09
CA LEU A 53 -3.15 12.67 -9.15
C LEU A 53 -3.66 11.56 -8.23
N TYR A 54 -4.07 11.92 -7.01
CA TYR A 54 -4.67 10.99 -6.07
C TYR A 54 -5.99 10.39 -6.59
N ALA A 55 -6.84 11.20 -7.23
CA ALA A 55 -8.08 10.74 -7.84
C ALA A 55 -7.81 9.73 -8.96
N TYR A 56 -6.87 10.02 -9.87
CA TYR A 56 -6.44 9.09 -10.93
C TYR A 56 -5.97 7.75 -10.35
N ALA A 57 -5.07 7.82 -9.36
CA ALA A 57 -4.51 6.65 -8.70
C ALA A 57 -5.56 5.80 -7.97
N LYS A 58 -6.53 6.43 -7.31
CA LYS A 58 -7.62 5.74 -6.61
C LYS A 58 -8.65 5.14 -7.57
N ALA A 59 -8.95 5.82 -8.66
CA ALA A 59 -9.87 5.36 -9.70
C ALA A 59 -9.29 4.22 -10.56
N ASN A 60 -7.97 3.98 -10.47
CA ASN A 60 -7.21 3.14 -11.40
C ASN A 60 -7.50 3.53 -12.86
N TYR A 61 -7.50 4.83 -13.15
CA TYR A 61 -7.78 5.34 -14.50
C TYR A 61 -6.49 5.43 -15.32
N VAL A 62 -6.43 4.70 -16.43
CA VAL A 62 -5.19 4.46 -17.21
C VAL A 62 -5.30 4.81 -18.70
N GLN A 63 -6.47 5.23 -19.19
CA GLN A 63 -6.66 5.47 -20.63
C GLN A 63 -5.91 6.71 -21.15
N ASP A 64 -5.78 7.77 -20.35
CA ASP A 64 -5.10 9.03 -20.74
C ASP A 64 -3.95 9.36 -19.79
N MET A 65 -2.96 8.47 -19.69
CA MET A 65 -1.82 8.64 -18.78
C MET A 65 -0.98 9.90 -19.05
N GLY A 66 -1.03 10.47 -20.27
CA GLY A 66 -0.38 11.74 -20.57
C GLY A 66 -0.84 12.91 -19.68
N VAL A 67 -2.10 12.90 -19.21
CA VAL A 67 -2.58 13.87 -18.22
C VAL A 67 -1.93 13.62 -16.86
N PHE A 68 -1.81 12.36 -16.45
CA PHE A 68 -1.15 11.99 -15.20
C PHE A 68 0.33 12.40 -15.22
N ASP A 69 1.06 12.05 -16.29
CA ASP A 69 2.46 12.43 -16.50
C ASP A 69 2.66 13.95 -16.41
N HIS A 70 1.82 14.70 -17.13
CA HIS A 70 1.86 16.16 -17.13
C HIS A 70 1.68 16.74 -15.72
N LEU A 71 0.73 16.21 -14.95
CA LEU A 71 0.46 16.67 -13.59
C LEU A 71 1.61 16.36 -12.62
N VAL A 72 2.25 15.18 -12.73
CA VAL A 72 3.43 14.86 -11.92
C VAL A 72 4.56 15.83 -12.24
N LYS A 73 4.83 16.08 -13.53
CA LYS A 73 5.85 17.03 -13.98
C LYS A 73 5.57 18.46 -13.52
N LEU A 74 4.32 18.91 -13.60
CA LEU A 74 3.92 20.24 -13.14
C LEU A 74 4.14 20.40 -11.63
N LEU A 75 3.77 19.40 -10.83
CA LEU A 75 4.00 19.40 -9.38
C LEU A 75 5.50 19.34 -9.05
N ALA A 76 6.28 18.54 -9.78
CA ALA A 76 7.73 18.49 -9.62
C ALA A 76 8.37 19.87 -9.90
N SER A 77 7.93 20.57 -10.94
CA SER A 77 8.44 21.91 -11.27
C SER A 77 8.14 22.98 -10.20
N SER A 78 7.16 22.72 -9.32
CA SER A 78 6.73 23.64 -8.25
C SER A 78 6.93 23.05 -6.84
N MET A 79 7.76 22.01 -6.69
CA MET A 79 7.88 21.24 -5.44
C MET A 79 8.32 22.05 -4.21
N HIS A 80 9.02 23.17 -4.42
CA HIS A 80 9.52 24.06 -3.36
C HIS A 80 8.40 24.82 -2.62
N ILE A 81 7.24 25.02 -3.25
CA ILE A 81 6.05 25.61 -2.60
C ILE A 81 5.04 24.54 -2.14
N CYS A 82 5.28 23.27 -2.45
CA CYS A 82 4.42 22.17 -2.04
C CYS A 82 4.62 21.82 -0.56
N SER A 83 3.53 21.50 0.13
CA SER A 83 3.62 20.90 1.45
C SER A 83 4.12 19.44 1.37
N PRO A 84 4.72 18.90 2.44
CA PRO A 84 5.13 17.49 2.49
C PRO A 84 4.00 16.53 2.14
N ARG A 85 2.78 16.83 2.60
CA ARG A 85 1.57 16.07 2.29
C ARG A 85 1.27 15.98 0.80
N GLN A 86 1.44 17.08 0.06
CA GLN A 86 1.16 17.10 -1.38
C GLN A 86 2.20 16.27 -2.14
N LEU A 87 3.46 16.34 -1.73
CA LEU A 87 4.53 15.54 -2.33
C LEU A 87 4.38 14.05 -2.01
N SER A 88 4.13 13.68 -0.74
CA SER A 88 3.97 12.29 -0.31
C SER A 88 2.76 11.62 -0.97
N GLN A 89 1.64 12.35 -1.08
CA GLN A 89 0.44 11.89 -1.78
C GLN A 89 0.69 11.72 -3.29
N THR A 90 1.51 12.58 -3.89
CA THR A 90 1.92 12.45 -5.30
C THR A 90 2.75 11.19 -5.51
N LEU A 91 3.76 10.94 -4.65
CA LEU A 91 4.54 9.70 -4.71
C LEU A 91 3.68 8.46 -4.54
N TRP A 92 2.75 8.48 -3.58
CA TRP A 92 1.79 7.39 -3.41
C TRP A 92 0.99 7.13 -4.69
N SER A 93 0.56 8.19 -5.36
CA SER A 93 -0.17 8.11 -6.62
C SER A 93 0.69 7.48 -7.73
N CYS A 94 1.94 7.92 -7.89
CA CYS A 94 2.90 7.32 -8.83
C CYS A 94 3.13 5.82 -8.54
N GLY A 95 3.30 5.46 -7.26
CA GLY A 95 3.46 4.07 -6.82
C GLY A 95 2.20 3.21 -7.02
N LYS A 96 1.02 3.80 -7.09
CA LYS A 96 -0.20 3.08 -7.49
C LYS A 96 -0.24 2.83 -8.99
N MET A 97 0.05 3.86 -9.79
CA MET A 97 -0.04 3.79 -11.25
C MET A 97 1.01 2.88 -11.90
N ILE A 98 2.17 2.70 -11.26
CA ILE A 98 3.29 1.88 -11.80
C ILE A 98 2.91 0.44 -12.16
N LYS A 99 1.86 -0.12 -11.54
CA LYS A 99 1.39 -1.48 -11.86
C LYS A 99 0.93 -1.56 -13.31
N TRP A 100 0.20 -0.55 -13.75
CA TRP A 100 -0.51 -0.54 -15.03
C TRP A 100 0.44 -0.16 -16.17
N GLU A 101 1.23 0.89 -15.97
CA GLU A 101 2.30 1.32 -16.90
C GLU A 101 3.23 0.16 -17.31
N ARG A 102 3.67 -0.64 -16.34
CA ARG A 102 4.56 -1.77 -16.60
C ARG A 102 3.84 -2.98 -17.21
N GLN A 103 2.53 -3.11 -17.04
CA GLN A 103 1.74 -4.19 -17.65
C GLN A 103 1.41 -3.90 -19.11
N GLU A 104 1.02 -2.66 -19.44
CA GLU A 104 0.66 -2.27 -20.81
C GLU A 104 1.88 -2.30 -21.76
N ARG A 105 3.08 -2.01 -21.25
CA ARG A 105 4.33 -2.10 -22.03
C ARG A 105 4.81 -3.52 -22.29
N LEU A 106 4.18 -4.51 -21.66
CA LEU A 106 4.47 -5.94 -21.86
C LEU A 106 3.33 -6.55 -22.68
N LEU A 107 3.25 -6.24 -23.97
CA LEU A 107 2.35 -6.93 -24.89
C LEU A 107 2.79 -8.42 -25.05
N PRO A 108 1.85 -9.38 -25.15
CA PRO A 108 2.15 -10.83 -25.00
C PRO A 108 3.13 -11.42 -26.02
N GLU A 109 3.32 -10.78 -27.18
CA GLU A 109 4.08 -11.34 -28.30
C GLU A 109 5.59 -11.04 -28.25
N GLU A 110 6.04 -10.14 -27.38
CA GLU A 110 7.44 -9.69 -27.36
C GLU A 110 8.09 -9.93 -25.99
N GLN A 111 8.56 -11.16 -25.76
CA GLN A 111 9.23 -11.59 -24.52
C GLN A 111 10.62 -10.95 -24.28
N ASN A 112 10.98 -9.89 -25.00
CA ASN A 112 12.30 -9.26 -24.95
C ASN A 112 12.28 -7.72 -24.84
N ILE A 113 11.12 -7.10 -24.61
CA ILE A 113 11.05 -5.65 -24.39
C ILE A 113 11.63 -5.33 -23.00
N LYS A 114 12.68 -4.50 -22.97
CA LYS A 114 13.20 -3.91 -21.73
C LYS A 114 12.04 -3.21 -21.02
N LYS A 115 11.90 -3.45 -19.72
CA LYS A 115 10.94 -2.76 -18.85
C LYS A 115 11.25 -1.25 -18.91
N GLU A 116 10.59 -0.52 -19.80
CA GLU A 116 10.79 0.93 -19.89
C GLU A 116 10.13 1.60 -18.69
N ASP A 117 10.86 2.51 -18.06
CA ASP A 117 10.35 3.26 -16.92
C ASP A 117 9.30 4.30 -17.36
N PRO A 118 8.26 4.53 -16.55
CA PRO A 118 7.23 5.50 -16.91
C PRO A 118 7.79 6.93 -16.94
N PRO A 119 7.20 7.84 -17.73
CA PRO A 119 7.74 9.18 -17.93
C PRO A 119 7.86 9.95 -16.62
N TYR A 120 6.93 9.72 -15.67
CA TYR A 120 6.92 10.35 -14.37
C TYR A 120 7.97 9.83 -13.37
N LEU A 121 8.76 8.78 -13.68
CA LEU A 121 9.65 8.15 -12.68
C LEU A 121 10.75 9.11 -12.19
N GLU A 122 11.38 9.85 -13.11
CA GLU A 122 12.42 10.83 -12.77
C GLU A 122 11.87 12.01 -11.95
N ASP A 123 10.66 12.46 -12.28
CA ASP A 123 9.96 13.49 -11.50
C ASP A 123 9.61 12.98 -10.10
N ALA A 124 9.17 11.72 -9.97
CA ALA A 124 8.92 11.07 -8.68
C ALA A 124 10.21 10.95 -7.85
N LEU A 125 11.34 10.59 -8.47
CA LEU A 125 12.64 10.56 -7.77
C LEU A 125 13.05 11.96 -7.30
N SER A 126 12.81 12.99 -8.11
CA SER A 126 13.10 14.39 -7.74
C SER A 126 12.24 14.86 -6.57
N ILE A 127 10.94 14.54 -6.58
CA ILE A 127 10.02 14.78 -5.46
C ILE A 127 10.48 14.07 -4.18
N MET A 128 10.97 12.82 -4.30
CA MET A 128 11.47 12.05 -3.16
C MET A 128 12.74 12.67 -2.55
N LYS A 129 13.66 13.16 -3.38
CA LYS A 129 14.85 13.90 -2.92
C LYS A 129 14.46 15.17 -2.16
N GLU A 130 13.47 15.91 -2.66
CA GLU A 130 12.94 17.10 -1.97
C GLU A 130 12.18 16.79 -0.68
N LEU A 131 11.58 15.60 -0.55
CA LEU A 131 11.05 15.15 0.75
C LEU A 131 12.17 14.77 1.73
N SER A 132 13.28 14.21 1.23
CA SER A 132 14.41 13.82 2.08
C SER A 132 15.10 15.03 2.72
N SER A 133 15.17 16.17 2.03
CA SER A 133 15.70 17.42 2.60
C SER A 133 14.80 18.03 3.70
N ARG A 134 13.54 17.59 3.78
CA ARG A 134 12.51 18.04 4.73
C ARG A 134 12.00 16.90 5.61
N ALA A 135 12.83 15.87 5.82
CA ALA A 135 12.44 14.64 6.51
C ALA A 135 11.88 14.89 7.92
N GLU A 136 12.41 15.89 8.64
CA GLU A 136 11.98 16.23 10.00
C GLU A 136 10.57 16.86 10.09
N ASP A 137 10.03 17.33 8.97
CA ASP A 137 8.68 17.89 8.91
C ASP A 137 7.62 16.84 8.51
N LEU A 138 8.05 15.63 8.14
CA LEU A 138 7.15 14.59 7.66
C LEU A 138 6.28 14.05 8.79
N SER A 139 4.98 14.03 8.58
CA SER A 139 4.05 13.31 9.45
C SER A 139 4.22 11.79 9.30
N PRO A 140 3.69 10.98 10.23
CA PRO A 140 3.61 9.51 10.08
C PRO A 140 3.05 9.06 8.73
N ALA A 141 1.97 9.71 8.28
CA ALA A 141 1.34 9.39 7.00
C ALA A 141 2.23 9.76 5.80
N ASP A 142 2.99 10.85 5.89
CA ASP A 142 3.87 11.29 4.79
C ASP A 142 5.03 10.33 4.58
N VAL A 143 5.73 9.98 5.66
CA VAL A 143 6.89 9.09 5.58
C VAL A 143 6.48 7.66 5.19
N ALA A 144 5.35 7.16 5.72
CA ALA A 144 4.84 5.85 5.38
C ALA A 144 4.42 5.75 3.89
N GLN A 145 3.76 6.78 3.36
CA GLN A 145 3.40 6.85 1.94
C GLN A 145 4.64 6.93 1.05
N THR A 146 5.65 7.69 1.46
CA THR A 146 6.91 7.86 0.73
C THR A 146 7.68 6.54 0.64
N ILE A 147 7.86 5.83 1.77
CA ILE A 147 8.53 4.51 1.80
C ILE A 147 7.73 3.47 1.01
N TRP A 148 6.40 3.48 1.13
CA TRP A 148 5.54 2.59 0.34
C TRP A 148 5.70 2.85 -1.17
N ALA A 149 5.69 4.12 -1.58
CA ALA A 149 5.91 4.51 -2.97
C ALA A 149 7.29 4.09 -3.47
N MET A 150 8.34 4.27 -2.66
CA MET A 150 9.70 3.82 -2.98
C MET A 150 9.74 2.31 -3.29
N GLY A 151 9.09 1.49 -2.46
CA GLY A 151 8.98 0.05 -2.70
C GLY A 151 8.14 -0.34 -3.91
N ARG A 152 7.12 0.46 -4.26
CA ARG A 152 6.30 0.24 -5.45
C ARG A 152 7.01 0.61 -6.75
N LEU A 153 7.75 1.71 -6.73
CA LEU A 153 8.51 2.22 -7.85
C LEU A 153 9.83 1.44 -8.05
N GLU A 154 10.19 0.58 -7.08
CA GLU A 154 11.44 -0.20 -7.10
C GLU A 154 12.69 0.70 -7.06
N ILE A 155 12.58 1.86 -6.40
CA ILE A 155 13.69 2.80 -6.21
C ILE A 155 14.60 2.25 -5.11
N GLN A 156 15.77 1.77 -5.48
CA GLN A 156 16.80 1.27 -4.57
C GLN A 156 17.85 2.36 -4.32
N ASP A 157 17.64 3.16 -3.28
CA ASP A 157 18.58 4.18 -2.81
C ASP A 157 18.66 4.11 -1.28
N ASP A 158 19.66 3.40 -0.77
CA ASP A 158 19.83 3.19 0.67
C ASP A 158 20.06 4.50 1.44
N LYS A 159 20.61 5.53 0.78
CA LYS A 159 20.81 6.84 1.42
C LYS A 159 19.47 7.52 1.64
N LEU A 160 18.62 7.59 0.61
CA LEU A 160 17.26 8.13 0.75
C LEU A 160 16.45 7.30 1.75
N MET A 161 16.52 5.97 1.68
CA MET A 161 15.79 5.10 2.60
C MET A 161 16.22 5.31 4.05
N SER A 162 17.53 5.45 4.33
CA SER A 162 18.03 5.67 5.69
C SER A 162 17.53 6.98 6.31
N ILE A 163 17.37 8.04 5.51
CA ILE A 163 16.80 9.32 5.98
C ILE A 163 15.34 9.11 6.42
N PHE A 164 14.53 8.44 5.60
CA PHE A 164 13.13 8.16 5.95
C PHE A 164 13.02 7.16 7.10
N ALA A 165 13.90 6.16 7.17
CA ALA A 165 13.97 5.20 8.26
C ALA A 165 14.25 5.89 9.60
N ASN A 166 15.23 6.78 9.67
CA ASN A 166 15.53 7.57 10.85
C ASN A 166 14.31 8.40 11.29
N ARG A 167 13.62 9.04 10.33
CA ARG A 167 12.38 9.75 10.63
C ARG A 167 11.32 8.83 11.21
N VAL A 168 11.13 7.65 10.64
CA VAL A 168 10.17 6.65 11.16
C VAL A 168 10.51 6.25 12.59
N VAL A 169 11.77 5.97 12.91
CA VAL A 169 12.20 5.65 14.27
C VAL A 169 11.84 6.77 15.25
N ASN A 170 12.11 8.03 14.88
CA ASN A 170 11.82 9.21 15.72
C ASN A 170 10.32 9.42 16.01
N ILE A 171 9.44 9.09 15.07
CA ILE A 171 7.98 9.32 15.20
C ILE A 171 7.17 8.03 15.42
N CYS A 172 7.83 6.90 15.59
CA CYS A 172 7.22 5.56 15.56
C CYS A 172 6.05 5.42 16.54
N SER A 173 6.17 6.02 17.72
CA SER A 173 5.15 6.03 18.78
C SER A 173 3.83 6.68 18.36
N SER A 174 3.84 7.56 17.35
CA SER A 174 2.64 8.24 16.85
C SER A 174 2.00 7.54 15.63
N MET A 175 2.68 6.54 15.06
CA MET A 175 2.21 5.85 13.87
C MET A 175 1.02 4.94 14.19
N ASN A 176 0.07 4.86 13.27
CA ASN A 176 -0.99 3.84 13.30
C ASN A 176 -0.54 2.54 12.61
N SER A 177 -1.36 1.50 12.72
CA SER A 177 -1.01 0.16 12.21
C SER A 177 -0.89 0.08 10.69
N VAL A 178 -1.66 0.90 9.95
CA VAL A 178 -1.59 0.96 8.48
C VAL A 178 -0.28 1.59 8.03
N GLU A 179 0.14 2.68 8.70
CA GLU A 179 1.41 3.35 8.43
C GLU A 179 2.59 2.43 8.71
N VAL A 180 2.60 1.74 9.86
CA VAL A 180 3.63 0.74 10.19
C VAL A 180 3.68 -0.37 9.13
N SER A 181 2.54 -0.91 8.74
CA SER A 181 2.50 -1.94 7.70
C SER A 181 3.00 -1.44 6.35
N ASN A 182 2.73 -0.18 5.99
CA ASN A 182 3.20 0.40 4.74
C ASN A 182 4.73 0.55 4.72
N VAL A 183 5.33 0.96 5.83
CA VAL A 183 6.79 1.03 5.98
C VAL A 183 7.41 -0.37 5.84
N LEU A 184 6.93 -1.35 6.62
CA LEU A 184 7.42 -2.73 6.55
C LEU A 184 7.32 -3.31 5.13
N TRP A 185 6.20 -3.07 4.45
CA TRP A 185 6.01 -3.53 3.08
C TRP A 185 7.00 -2.85 2.12
N GLY A 186 7.19 -1.54 2.25
CA GLY A 186 8.11 -0.77 1.40
C GLY A 186 9.56 -1.21 1.55
N ILE A 187 10.06 -1.38 2.78
CA ILE A 187 11.45 -1.83 3.01
C ILE A 187 11.70 -3.25 2.51
N VAL A 188 10.72 -4.16 2.65
CA VAL A 188 10.80 -5.52 2.08
C VAL A 188 10.99 -5.48 0.57
N ARG A 189 10.28 -4.56 -0.10
CA ARG A 189 10.27 -4.47 -1.56
C ARG A 189 11.56 -3.95 -2.17
N VAL A 190 12.27 -3.09 -1.45
CA VAL A 190 13.59 -2.59 -1.88
C VAL A 190 14.74 -3.39 -1.27
N GLY A 191 14.46 -4.36 -0.39
CA GLY A 191 15.48 -5.16 0.27
C GLY A 191 16.24 -4.43 1.37
N TYR A 192 15.68 -3.36 1.93
CA TYR A 192 16.31 -2.57 2.99
C TYR A 192 16.15 -3.27 4.35
N ASN A 193 17.28 -3.56 5.02
CA ASN A 193 17.31 -4.35 6.24
C ASN A 193 17.99 -3.59 7.39
N ASP A 194 17.23 -2.71 8.02
CA ASP A 194 17.63 -1.98 9.21
C ASP A 194 16.98 -2.60 10.46
N ARG A 195 17.82 -3.20 11.31
CA ARG A 195 17.40 -3.94 12.49
C ARG A 195 16.80 -3.03 13.57
N GLU A 196 17.20 -1.77 13.64
CA GLU A 196 16.65 -0.81 14.60
C GLU A 196 15.25 -0.40 14.16
N LEU A 197 15.09 0.00 12.89
CA LEU A 197 13.80 0.31 12.29
C LEU A 197 12.79 -0.84 12.48
N ILE A 198 13.18 -2.07 12.11
CA ILE A 198 12.29 -3.23 12.19
C ILE A 198 11.88 -3.49 13.65
N ARG A 199 12.80 -3.35 14.61
CA ARG A 199 12.50 -3.49 16.03
C ARG A 199 11.52 -2.42 16.51
N SER A 200 11.76 -1.15 16.22
CA SER A 200 10.87 -0.05 16.60
C SER A 200 9.45 -0.26 16.06
N LEU A 201 9.31 -0.71 14.82
CA LEU A 201 8.02 -1.03 14.21
C LEU A 201 7.35 -2.25 14.88
N SER A 202 8.14 -3.29 15.22
CA SER A 202 7.67 -4.46 15.99
C SER A 202 7.11 -4.02 17.34
N ASP A 203 7.88 -3.23 18.09
CA ASP A 203 7.51 -2.71 19.41
C ASP A 203 6.27 -1.82 19.34
N ARG A 204 6.15 -0.98 18.31
CA ARG A 204 4.95 -0.17 18.10
C ARG A 204 3.70 -1.02 17.92
N LEU A 205 3.78 -2.17 17.25
CA LEU A 205 2.65 -3.08 17.05
C LEU A 205 2.30 -3.89 18.30
N THR A 206 3.19 -3.99 19.29
CA THR A 206 2.93 -4.71 20.54
C THR A 206 2.30 -3.83 21.61
N THR A 207 2.24 -2.50 21.44
CA THR A 207 1.56 -1.59 22.38
C THR A 207 0.04 -1.83 22.46
N ASN A 208 -0.58 -1.36 23.55
CA ASN A 208 -2.02 -1.58 23.81
C ASN A 208 -2.92 -0.52 23.16
N ASP A 209 -2.39 0.65 22.83
CA ASP A 209 -3.14 1.77 22.24
C ASP A 209 -3.35 1.63 20.72
N ILE A 210 -2.54 0.79 20.06
CA ILE A 210 -2.62 0.61 18.62
C ILE A 210 -3.75 -0.34 18.22
N ARG A 211 -4.66 0.14 17.37
CA ARG A 211 -5.72 -0.69 16.77
C ARG A 211 -5.21 -1.32 15.48
N ILE A 212 -5.32 -2.64 15.38
CA ILE A 212 -4.84 -3.41 14.24
C ILE A 212 -6.03 -4.20 13.67
N SER A 213 -6.29 -4.04 12.37
CA SER A 213 -7.30 -4.86 11.68
C SER A 213 -6.69 -6.17 11.19
N PRO A 214 -7.49 -7.23 10.93
CA PRO A 214 -6.99 -8.51 10.45
C PRO A 214 -6.22 -8.41 9.14
N ARG A 215 -6.63 -7.51 8.24
CA ARG A 215 -5.93 -7.23 6.98
C ARG A 215 -4.52 -6.67 7.23
N VAL A 216 -4.40 -5.74 8.18
CA VAL A 216 -3.10 -5.15 8.55
C VAL A 216 -2.22 -6.20 9.25
N ALA A 217 -2.79 -7.00 10.16
CA ALA A 217 -2.09 -8.09 10.83
C ALA A 217 -1.46 -9.06 9.83
N ALA A 218 -2.21 -9.54 8.83
CA ALA A 218 -1.69 -10.43 7.80
C ALA A 218 -0.58 -9.79 6.94
N SER A 219 -0.71 -8.50 6.62
CA SER A 219 0.29 -7.75 5.85
C SER A 219 1.61 -7.57 6.63
N VAL A 220 1.51 -7.28 7.93
CA VAL A 220 2.67 -7.21 8.82
C VAL A 220 3.35 -8.57 8.94
N LEU A 221 2.59 -9.64 9.22
CA LEU A 221 3.13 -11.00 9.33
C LEU A 221 3.87 -11.42 8.07
N PHE A 222 3.28 -11.18 6.89
CA PHE A 222 3.94 -11.41 5.62
C PHE A 222 5.28 -10.66 5.50
N SER A 223 5.28 -9.37 5.85
CA SER A 223 6.48 -8.53 5.77
C SER A 223 7.56 -9.01 6.74
N MET A 224 7.20 -9.33 7.99
CA MET A 224 8.13 -9.89 8.98
C MET A 224 8.69 -11.24 8.54
N GLY A 225 7.87 -12.11 7.93
CA GLY A 225 8.30 -13.36 7.34
C GLY A 225 9.33 -13.16 6.23
N LYS A 226 9.11 -12.18 5.34
CA LYS A 226 10.05 -11.79 4.28
C LYS A 226 11.37 -11.22 4.82
N LEU A 227 11.30 -10.45 5.90
CA LEU A 227 12.48 -9.93 6.62
C LEU A 227 13.18 -10.99 7.47
N THR A 228 12.62 -12.21 7.56
CA THR A 228 13.08 -13.26 8.48
C THR A 228 13.17 -12.79 9.95
N TRP A 229 12.29 -11.85 10.33
CA TRP A 229 12.25 -11.27 11.67
C TRP A 229 11.49 -12.17 12.64
N LYS A 230 12.22 -12.79 13.58
CA LYS A 230 11.64 -13.69 14.57
C LYS A 230 11.20 -12.93 15.83
N ASP A 231 9.89 -12.70 15.96
CA ASP A 231 9.24 -12.15 17.16
C ASP A 231 8.00 -12.99 17.48
N GLU A 232 8.16 -13.97 18.37
CA GLU A 232 7.09 -14.91 18.76
C GLU A 232 5.88 -14.19 19.39
N HIS A 233 6.13 -13.13 20.15
CA HIS A 233 5.07 -12.37 20.81
C HIS A 233 4.23 -11.60 19.80
N LEU A 234 4.87 -10.89 18.87
CA LEU A 234 4.18 -10.19 17.79
C LEU A 234 3.39 -11.17 16.92
N PHE A 235 4.00 -12.30 16.52
CA PHE A 235 3.34 -13.30 15.68
C PHE A 235 2.09 -13.86 16.35
N HIS A 236 2.19 -14.20 17.63
CA HIS A 236 1.05 -14.64 18.42
C HIS A 236 -0.04 -13.57 18.49
N LYS A 237 0.30 -12.34 18.91
CA LYS A 237 -0.65 -11.22 19.04
C LYS A 237 -1.42 -10.98 17.73
N LEU A 238 -0.72 -10.87 16.61
CA LEU A 238 -1.34 -10.59 15.31
C LEU A 238 -2.21 -11.77 14.83
N SER A 239 -1.80 -13.01 15.08
CA SER A 239 -2.61 -14.18 14.73
C SER A 239 -3.90 -14.28 15.54
N MET A 240 -3.87 -13.89 16.83
CA MET A 240 -5.08 -13.84 17.65
C MET A 240 -6.06 -12.79 17.15
N ILE A 241 -5.58 -11.60 16.78
CA ILE A 241 -6.42 -10.56 16.16
C ILE A 241 -7.12 -11.08 14.90
N MET A 242 -6.43 -11.88 14.09
CA MET A 242 -7.03 -12.52 12.91
C MET A 242 -8.08 -13.57 13.28
N ILE A 243 -7.83 -14.39 14.31
CA ILE A 243 -8.78 -15.40 14.80
C ILE A 243 -10.04 -14.76 15.39
N ASP A 244 -9.90 -13.69 16.17
CA ASP A 244 -11.03 -12.99 16.81
C ASP A 244 -11.98 -12.33 15.80
N GLN A 245 -11.48 -12.02 14.60
CA GLN A 245 -12.23 -11.37 13.52
C GLN A 245 -12.16 -12.21 12.24
N ILE A 246 -12.24 -13.53 12.37
CA ILE A 246 -11.99 -14.48 11.28
C ILE A 246 -12.95 -14.30 10.08
N GLN A 247 -14.15 -13.76 10.31
CA GLN A 247 -15.13 -13.47 9.27
C GLN A 247 -14.62 -12.43 8.25
N ASP A 248 -13.73 -11.54 8.69
CA ASP A 248 -13.15 -10.45 7.88
C ASP A 248 -11.80 -10.86 7.25
N VAL A 249 -11.37 -12.10 7.48
CA VAL A 249 -10.13 -12.65 6.94
C VAL A 249 -10.42 -13.40 5.65
N ASN A 250 -9.71 -13.06 4.58
CA ASN A 250 -9.80 -13.75 3.29
C ASN A 250 -8.72 -14.85 3.16
N ALA A 251 -8.84 -15.68 2.12
CA ALA A 251 -7.92 -16.79 1.87
C ALA A 251 -6.47 -16.35 1.70
N GLN A 252 -6.24 -15.20 1.04
CA GLN A 252 -4.89 -14.67 0.83
C GLN A 252 -4.23 -14.29 2.16
N SER A 253 -4.98 -13.69 3.09
CA SER A 253 -4.48 -13.37 4.42
C SER A 253 -4.07 -14.61 5.20
N ILE A 254 -4.87 -15.69 5.16
CA ILE A 254 -4.51 -16.97 5.79
C ILE A 254 -3.23 -17.54 5.18
N ALA A 255 -3.16 -17.64 3.85
CA ALA A 255 -1.99 -18.18 3.15
C ALA A 255 -0.71 -17.39 3.48
N ASN A 256 -0.78 -16.06 3.43
CA ASN A 256 0.34 -15.18 3.76
C ASN A 256 0.82 -15.36 5.20
N THR A 257 -0.12 -15.46 6.15
CA THR A 257 0.21 -15.65 7.56
C THR A 257 0.86 -17.02 7.80
N LEU A 258 0.28 -18.11 7.29
CA LEU A 258 0.85 -19.46 7.44
C LEU A 258 2.25 -19.56 6.81
N TRP A 259 2.43 -18.95 5.63
CA TRP A 259 3.76 -18.87 5.00
C TRP A 259 4.75 -18.11 5.88
N ALA A 260 4.33 -16.98 6.49
CA ALA A 260 5.21 -16.20 7.35
C ALA A 260 5.68 -16.99 8.58
N PHE A 261 4.76 -17.70 9.25
CA PHE A 261 5.10 -18.59 10.38
C PHE A 261 6.15 -19.64 9.96
N GLN A 262 5.95 -20.27 8.81
CA GLN A 262 6.90 -21.24 8.27
C GLN A 262 8.26 -20.61 7.95
N ALA A 263 8.27 -19.40 7.35
CA ALA A 263 9.50 -18.69 6.96
C ALA A 263 10.42 -18.41 8.17
N ILE A 264 9.85 -18.11 9.34
CA ILE A 264 10.61 -17.87 10.57
C ILE A 264 10.66 -19.07 11.52
N ARG A 265 10.18 -20.24 11.06
CA ARG A 265 10.21 -21.52 11.77
C ARG A 265 9.51 -21.47 13.14
N ILE A 266 8.37 -20.78 13.20
CA ILE A 266 7.46 -20.81 14.35
C ILE A 266 6.21 -21.59 13.94
N ARG A 267 5.66 -22.39 14.85
CA ARG A 267 4.41 -23.10 14.60
C ARG A 267 3.24 -22.12 14.58
N ALA A 268 2.49 -22.11 13.48
CA ALA A 268 1.24 -21.35 13.40
C ALA A 268 0.17 -21.94 14.34
N PRO A 269 -0.70 -21.11 14.95
CA PRO A 269 -1.88 -21.59 15.66
C PRO A 269 -2.77 -22.40 14.72
N SER A 270 -3.11 -23.62 15.12
CA SER A 270 -4.00 -24.48 14.32
C SER A 270 -5.40 -23.91 14.13
N GLU A 271 -5.84 -23.13 15.12
CA GLU A 271 -7.11 -22.42 15.18
C GLU A 271 -7.26 -21.49 13.98
N LEU A 272 -6.17 -20.87 13.52
CA LEU A 272 -6.21 -19.90 12.43
C LEU A 272 -6.79 -20.51 11.14
N LEU A 273 -6.24 -21.65 10.69
CA LEU A 273 -6.73 -22.32 9.49
C LEU A 273 -8.03 -23.07 9.77
N ASN A 274 -8.14 -23.75 10.91
CA ASN A 274 -9.30 -24.58 11.24
C ASN A 274 -10.57 -23.74 11.33
N ILE A 275 -10.55 -22.66 12.12
CA ILE A 275 -11.72 -21.78 12.30
C ILE A 275 -12.06 -21.11 10.97
N TRP A 276 -11.07 -20.62 10.21
CA TRP A 276 -11.33 -20.01 8.91
C TRP A 276 -12.00 -20.98 7.93
N ALA A 277 -11.48 -22.21 7.83
CA ALA A 277 -12.01 -23.27 6.97
C ALA A 277 -13.45 -23.66 7.34
N ILE A 278 -13.74 -23.78 8.65
CA ILE A 278 -15.10 -24.07 9.13
C ILE A 278 -16.03 -22.91 8.80
N THR A 279 -15.65 -21.68 9.15
CA THR A 279 -16.51 -20.49 9.05
C THR A 279 -16.75 -20.04 7.61
N ARG A 280 -15.73 -20.09 6.74
CA ARG A 280 -15.82 -19.56 5.36
C ARG A 280 -16.13 -20.63 4.31
N LEU A 281 -15.77 -21.88 4.55
CA LEU A 281 -15.96 -22.98 3.58
C LEU A 281 -16.97 -24.03 4.05
N GLY A 282 -17.48 -23.94 5.28
CA GLY A 282 -18.43 -24.92 5.83
C GLY A 282 -17.82 -26.31 6.07
N LEU A 283 -16.49 -26.39 6.16
CA LEU A 283 -15.79 -27.66 6.36
C LEU A 283 -16.09 -28.20 7.76
N LYS A 284 -16.38 -29.51 7.86
CA LYS A 284 -16.56 -30.19 9.14
C LYS A 284 -15.22 -30.78 9.60
N PRO A 285 -14.76 -30.53 10.84
CA PRO A 285 -13.54 -31.14 11.34
C PRO A 285 -13.66 -32.67 11.32
N ALA A 286 -12.59 -33.34 10.88
CA ALA A 286 -12.56 -34.79 10.68
C ALA A 286 -12.80 -35.60 11.98
N SER A 287 -12.68 -34.96 13.16
CA SER A 287 -12.86 -35.59 14.47
C SER A 287 -14.29 -36.05 14.78
N LEU A 288 -15.28 -35.78 13.93
CA LEU A 288 -16.66 -36.28 14.09
C LEU A 288 -16.98 -37.55 13.28
N LYS A 289 -16.06 -38.07 12.46
CA LYS A 289 -16.30 -39.32 11.69
C LYS A 289 -15.94 -40.61 12.43
N GLN A 290 -15.33 -40.54 13.62
CA GLN A 290 -14.93 -41.74 14.37
C GLN A 290 -15.88 -42.12 15.53
N LEU A 291 -16.96 -41.35 15.75
CA LEU A 291 -17.96 -41.66 16.79
C LEU A 291 -19.31 -42.08 16.22
N SER A 292 -19.49 -42.08 14.89
CA SER A 292 -20.75 -42.48 14.23
C SER A 292 -20.67 -43.84 13.51
N GLU A 293 -19.60 -44.61 13.71
CA GLU A 293 -19.41 -45.97 13.16
C GLU A 293 -19.23 -47.03 14.27
N GLN A 294 -19.62 -46.71 15.52
CA GLN A 294 -19.59 -47.64 16.66
C GLN A 294 -20.95 -47.82 17.38
N GLU A 295 -22.06 -47.47 16.74
CA GLU A 295 -23.42 -47.87 17.18
C GLU A 295 -24.12 -48.60 16.02
#